data_AF-A0A1F8SN94-F1
#
_entry.id   AF-A0A1F8SN94-F1
#
_cell.length_a   1.000
_cell.length_b   1.000
_cell.length_c   1.000
_cell.angle_alpha   90.00
_cell.angle_beta   90.00
_cell.angle_gamma   90.00
#
_symmetry.space_group_name_H-M   'P 1'
#
loop_
_entity.id
_entity.type
_entity.pdbx_description
1 polymer ?
#
loop_
_entity_poly.entity_id
_entity_poly.type
_entity_poly.pdbx_seq_one_letter_code
_entity_poly.pdbx_strand_id
1 'polypeptide(L)'
;MTDTNKAVFIRHKMSTTPEILEDLWRRREIAIHYENKCSTNPDDYREKAAKNALKRLHAYCNMGVVVGAVYREIRPADILVGIITQGSKVRPINRYGDDNIYKVVQLQNVKEISLADYPLLAAIQPRLATITGWTGAFDLLYSIAFDKTVPIDVKYLSPGQLEVICQEYLRMKGILKVLLLPIGRNLQDIDIFGIGDDGYKVLAQVTHSNQLSKVDSKLQMLKHYNRQGVKLILFGPESCNIADAKVNYISIESVFAELQSSQEAVYHQAIEMMFNR
;
A
#
# COMPACT_ATOMS: atom_id res chain seq x y z
N MET A 1 -2.16 6.91 -22.83
CA MET A 1 -1.28 6.51 -21.70
C MET A 1 -1.03 5.03 -21.83
N THR A 2 0.14 4.64 -22.34
CA THR A 2 0.57 3.25 -22.40
C THR A 2 0.91 2.78 -21.00
N ASP A 3 0.20 1.74 -20.59
CA ASP A 3 0.14 1.14 -19.26
C ASP A 3 1.39 0.28 -18.97
N THR A 4 2.59 0.84 -19.16
CA THR A 4 3.89 0.10 -19.17
C THR A 4 4.55 -0.05 -17.81
N ASN A 5 3.99 0.52 -16.74
CA ASN A 5 4.55 0.47 -15.40
C ASN A 5 3.66 -0.40 -14.50
N LYS A 6 3.89 -1.72 -14.52
CA LYS A 6 3.09 -2.67 -13.74
C LYS A 6 3.89 -3.26 -12.60
N ALA A 7 3.37 -3.05 -11.40
CA ALA A 7 3.75 -3.79 -10.20
C ALA A 7 2.74 -4.90 -9.92
N VAL A 8 3.23 -6.04 -9.43
CA VAL A 8 2.41 -7.18 -9.02
C VAL A 8 2.72 -7.56 -7.59
N PHE A 9 1.67 -7.84 -6.84
CA PHE A 9 1.77 -8.47 -5.52
C PHE A 9 1.51 -9.96 -5.66
N ILE A 10 2.38 -10.76 -5.06
CA ILE A 10 2.27 -12.22 -5.02
C ILE A 10 2.29 -12.68 -3.58
N ARG A 11 1.28 -13.44 -3.18
CA ARG A 11 1.20 -14.11 -1.90
C ARG A 11 1.29 -15.61 -2.10
N HIS A 12 2.30 -16.22 -1.51
CA HIS A 12 2.42 -17.68 -1.47
C HIS A 12 1.51 -18.24 -0.39
N LYS A 13 0.24 -18.42 -0.75
CA LYS A 13 -0.75 -19.18 0.03
C LYS A 13 -1.15 -20.38 -0.82
N MET A 14 -0.39 -21.46 -0.68
CA MET A 14 -0.58 -22.71 -1.43
C MET A 14 -0.43 -23.89 -0.47
N SER A 15 -1.08 -25.01 -0.78
CA SER A 15 -0.94 -26.25 -0.01
C SER A 15 0.46 -26.80 -0.23
N THR A 16 1.40 -26.40 0.64
CA THR A 16 2.82 -26.72 0.53
C THR A 16 3.43 -26.83 1.91
N THR A 17 4.66 -27.32 2.02
CA THR A 17 5.36 -27.39 3.30
C THR A 17 6.26 -26.16 3.49
N PRO A 18 6.59 -25.78 4.74
CA PRO A 18 7.53 -24.69 5.01
C PRO A 18 8.88 -24.86 4.29
N GLU A 19 9.37 -26.09 4.13
CA GLU A 19 10.63 -26.38 3.46
C GLU A 19 10.61 -26.00 1.96
N ILE A 20 9.47 -26.17 1.30
CA ILE A 20 9.28 -25.78 -0.10
C ILE A 20 9.27 -24.26 -0.22
N LEU A 21 8.59 -23.56 0.70
CA LEU A 21 8.60 -22.10 0.75
C LEU A 21 10.01 -21.55 0.98
N GLU A 22 10.80 -22.17 1.85
CA GLU A 22 12.18 -21.78 2.12
C GLU A 22 13.08 -21.98 0.88
N ASP A 23 12.88 -23.08 0.15
CA ASP A 23 13.63 -23.32 -1.08
C ASP A 23 13.28 -22.29 -2.17
N LEU A 24 11.99 -21.98 -2.36
CA LEU A 24 11.54 -20.94 -3.30
C LEU A 24 12.09 -19.56 -2.92
N TRP A 25 12.06 -19.21 -1.63
CA TRP A 25 12.65 -17.97 -1.12
C TRP A 25 14.14 -17.87 -1.46
N ARG A 26 14.90 -18.92 -1.11
CA ARG A 26 16.36 -19.00 -1.34
C ARG A 26 16.70 -18.93 -2.82
N ARG A 27 15.90 -19.58 -3.68
CA ARG A 27 16.08 -19.58 -5.14
C ARG A 27 15.61 -18.30 -5.81
N ARG A 28 15.00 -17.36 -5.07
CA ARG A 28 14.44 -16.13 -5.63
C ARG A 28 13.33 -16.42 -6.64
N GLU A 29 12.53 -17.43 -6.37
CA GLU A 29 11.47 -17.86 -7.26
C GLU A 29 10.11 -17.35 -6.73
N ILE A 30 9.10 -17.36 -7.58
CA ILE A 30 7.68 -17.21 -7.22
C ILE A 30 6.93 -18.41 -7.77
N ALA A 31 5.89 -18.86 -7.07
CA ALA A 31 5.17 -20.06 -7.45
C ALA A 31 3.66 -19.94 -7.22
N ILE A 32 2.90 -20.62 -8.08
CA ILE A 32 1.49 -20.94 -7.83
C ILE A 32 1.25 -22.44 -7.96
N HIS A 33 0.23 -22.92 -7.25
CA HIS A 33 -0.21 -24.31 -7.27
C HIS A 33 -1.74 -24.36 -7.28
N TYR A 34 -2.29 -25.28 -8.09
CA TYR A 34 -3.74 -25.51 -8.24
C TYR A 34 -3.98 -27.01 -8.51
N GLU A 35 -3.69 -27.47 -9.74
CA GLU A 35 -3.78 -28.88 -10.13
C GLU A 35 -2.38 -29.45 -10.37
N ASN A 36 -2.17 -30.72 -10.04
CA ASN A 36 -0.91 -31.45 -10.24
C ASN A 36 -0.71 -31.82 -11.71
N LYS A 37 -0.53 -30.81 -12.55
CA LYS A 37 -0.32 -30.93 -14.01
C LYS A 37 1.03 -30.35 -14.40
N CYS A 38 1.74 -31.01 -15.31
CA CYS A 38 2.97 -30.44 -15.90
C CYS A 38 2.68 -29.29 -16.88
N SER A 39 1.45 -29.14 -17.36
CA SER A 39 1.12 -28.08 -18.32
C SER A 39 1.19 -26.69 -17.69
N THR A 40 1.70 -25.73 -18.46
CA THR A 40 1.63 -24.30 -18.14
C THR A 40 0.55 -23.59 -18.93
N ASN A 41 -0.15 -24.28 -19.86
CA ASN A 41 -1.25 -23.70 -20.62
C ASN A 41 -2.48 -23.52 -19.70
N PRO A 42 -3.01 -22.30 -19.54
CA PRO A 42 -4.19 -22.06 -18.72
C PRO A 42 -5.41 -22.91 -19.09
N ASP A 43 -5.61 -23.22 -20.37
CA ASP A 43 -6.84 -23.89 -20.82
C ASP A 43 -6.88 -25.38 -20.46
N ASP A 44 -5.74 -25.96 -20.08
CA ASP A 44 -5.62 -27.35 -19.63
C ASP A 44 -6.15 -27.58 -18.20
N TYR A 45 -6.49 -26.52 -17.48
CA TYR A 45 -7.00 -26.57 -16.11
C TYR A 45 -8.53 -26.62 -16.09
N ARG A 46 -9.12 -27.23 -15.07
CA ARG A 46 -10.58 -27.25 -14.89
C ARG A 46 -11.04 -26.00 -14.17
N GLU A 47 -10.31 -25.60 -13.13
CA GLU A 47 -10.71 -24.50 -12.26
C GLU A 47 -10.49 -23.14 -12.91
N LYS A 48 -11.54 -22.31 -12.93
CA LYS A 48 -11.47 -20.92 -13.45
C LYS A 48 -10.41 -20.09 -12.72
N ALA A 49 -10.21 -20.32 -11.42
CA ALA A 49 -9.18 -19.65 -10.64
C ALA A 49 -7.77 -19.97 -11.16
N ALA A 50 -7.48 -21.24 -11.42
CA ALA A 50 -6.22 -21.70 -11.99
C ALA A 50 -5.98 -21.09 -13.39
N LYS A 51 -7.00 -21.11 -14.26
CA LYS A 51 -6.92 -20.48 -15.60
C LYS A 51 -6.55 -19.00 -15.49
N ASN A 52 -7.24 -18.27 -14.61
CA ASN A 52 -7.04 -16.84 -14.46
C ASN A 52 -5.66 -16.51 -13.87
N ALA A 53 -5.20 -17.28 -12.88
CA ALA A 53 -3.88 -17.08 -12.28
C ALA A 53 -2.76 -17.34 -13.30
N LEU A 54 -2.83 -18.43 -14.08
CA LEU A 54 -1.86 -18.71 -15.14
C LEU A 54 -1.91 -17.69 -16.27
N LYS A 55 -3.09 -17.25 -16.71
CA LYS A 55 -3.22 -16.18 -17.71
C LYS A 55 -2.54 -14.90 -17.24
N ARG A 56 -2.72 -14.52 -15.98
CA ARG A 56 -2.04 -13.35 -15.38
C ARG A 56 -0.53 -13.55 -15.30
N LEU A 57 -0.07 -14.70 -14.82
CA LEU A 57 1.35 -15.00 -14.68
C LEU A 57 2.07 -14.96 -16.05
N HIS A 58 1.46 -15.54 -17.09
CA HIS A 58 1.98 -15.43 -18.47
C HIS A 58 1.96 -14.01 -18.98
N ALA A 59 0.89 -13.24 -18.73
CA ALA A 59 0.85 -11.84 -19.13
C ALA A 59 2.01 -11.05 -18.49
N TYR A 60 2.28 -11.26 -17.20
CA TYR A 60 3.40 -10.63 -16.49
C TYR A 60 4.76 -11.05 -17.04
N CYS A 61 4.93 -12.33 -17.38
CA CYS A 61 6.13 -12.82 -18.05
C CYS A 61 6.33 -12.19 -19.43
N ASN A 62 5.26 -11.98 -20.19
CA ASN A 62 5.31 -11.42 -21.54
C ASN A 62 5.62 -9.92 -21.58
N MET A 63 5.24 -9.17 -20.54
CA MET A 63 5.46 -7.72 -20.46
C MET A 63 6.70 -7.34 -19.64
N GLY A 64 7.07 -8.16 -18.66
CA GLY A 64 8.01 -7.80 -17.61
C GLY A 64 7.37 -6.88 -16.57
N VAL A 65 7.59 -7.19 -15.28
CA VAL A 65 6.96 -6.46 -14.15
C VAL A 65 7.87 -6.41 -12.93
N VAL A 66 7.65 -5.41 -12.07
CA VAL A 66 8.24 -5.41 -10.73
C VAL A 66 7.32 -6.19 -9.79
N VAL A 67 7.89 -7.02 -8.94
CA VAL A 67 7.19 -7.97 -8.06
C VAL A 67 7.50 -7.64 -6.62
N GLY A 68 6.46 -7.59 -5.78
CA GLY A 68 6.56 -7.81 -4.34
C GLY A 68 5.97 -9.17 -4.00
N ALA A 69 6.79 -10.10 -3.51
CA ALA A 69 6.41 -11.48 -3.22
C ALA A 69 6.56 -11.80 -1.72
N VAL A 70 5.44 -12.14 -1.06
CA VAL A 70 5.41 -12.46 0.37
C VAL A 70 5.33 -13.96 0.61
N TYR A 71 6.03 -14.40 1.66
CA TYR A 71 6.15 -15.78 2.12
C TYR A 71 5.72 -15.88 3.58
N ARG A 72 4.48 -15.45 3.86
CA ARG A 72 4.02 -15.12 5.23
C ARG A 72 4.12 -16.25 6.24
N GLU A 73 4.11 -17.51 5.78
CA GLU A 73 4.20 -18.68 6.65
C GLU A 73 5.62 -18.88 7.23
N ILE A 74 6.67 -18.47 6.50
CA ILE A 74 8.07 -18.65 6.92
C ILE A 74 8.77 -17.33 7.26
N ARG A 75 8.33 -16.22 6.66
CA ARG A 75 8.88 -14.87 6.81
C ARG A 75 7.72 -13.87 6.87
N PRO A 76 7.01 -13.77 8.00
CA PRO A 76 5.81 -12.93 8.12
C PRO A 76 6.09 -11.43 7.99
N ALA A 77 7.30 -11.00 8.33
CA ALA A 77 7.73 -9.60 8.29
C ALA A 77 8.43 -9.20 6.98
N ASP A 78 8.86 -10.17 6.16
CA ASP A 78 9.74 -9.88 5.02
C ASP A 78 9.04 -10.07 3.67
N ILE A 79 9.59 -9.43 2.65
CA ILE A 79 9.12 -9.51 1.27
C ILE A 79 10.32 -9.58 0.31
N LEU A 80 10.19 -10.39 -0.74
CA LEU A 80 11.08 -10.33 -1.89
C LEU A 80 10.60 -9.24 -2.84
N VAL A 81 11.45 -8.26 -3.11
CA VAL A 81 11.24 -7.27 -4.16
C VAL A 81 12.16 -7.60 -5.32
N GLY A 82 11.60 -7.85 -6.50
CA GLY A 82 12.38 -8.25 -7.67
C GLY A 82 11.64 -8.01 -8.97
N ILE A 83 12.14 -8.60 -10.05
CA ILE A 83 11.64 -8.34 -11.40
C ILE A 83 11.38 -9.66 -12.11
N ILE A 84 10.22 -9.78 -12.75
CA ILE A 84 10.03 -10.75 -13.83
C ILE A 84 10.46 -10.04 -15.10
N THR A 85 11.50 -10.53 -15.78
CA THR A 85 11.94 -9.92 -17.03
C THR A 85 11.02 -10.31 -18.18
N GLN A 86 10.90 -9.42 -19.16
CA GLN A 86 10.12 -9.67 -20.36
C GLN A 86 10.63 -10.94 -21.07
N GLY A 87 9.72 -11.83 -21.45
CA GLY A 87 10.06 -13.12 -22.07
C GLY A 87 10.45 -14.22 -21.09
N SER A 88 10.33 -13.99 -19.78
CA SER A 88 10.45 -15.04 -18.76
C SER A 88 9.52 -16.21 -19.05
N LYS A 89 9.90 -17.42 -18.64
CA LYS A 89 9.09 -18.63 -18.85
C LYS A 89 8.55 -19.14 -17.53
N VAL A 90 7.25 -19.44 -17.51
CA VAL A 90 6.65 -20.27 -16.46
C VAL A 90 7.12 -21.70 -16.65
N ARG A 91 7.68 -22.31 -15.60
CA ARG A 91 8.18 -23.69 -15.62
C ARG A 91 7.41 -24.54 -14.61
N PRO A 92 6.99 -25.76 -14.99
CA PRO A 92 6.50 -26.72 -14.02
C PRO A 92 7.67 -27.28 -13.21
N ILE A 93 7.54 -27.31 -11.89
CA ILE A 93 8.53 -27.89 -10.99
C ILE A 93 7.82 -28.89 -10.08
N ASN A 94 8.32 -30.14 -10.09
CA ASN A 94 8.02 -31.18 -9.12
C ASN A 94 9.37 -31.58 -8.51
N ARG A 95 9.79 -30.86 -7.47
CA ARG A 95 11.14 -31.00 -6.88
C ARG A 95 11.11 -30.98 -5.36
N TYR A 96 10.14 -31.64 -4.73
CA TYR A 96 10.01 -31.52 -3.27
C TYR A 96 9.61 -32.82 -2.57
N GLY A 97 9.64 -33.95 -3.27
CA GLY A 97 9.17 -35.23 -2.72
C GLY A 97 7.67 -35.24 -2.43
N ASP A 98 6.94 -34.20 -2.85
CA ASP A 98 5.49 -34.12 -2.83
C ASP A 98 4.92 -34.42 -4.22
N ASP A 99 3.65 -34.84 -4.28
CA ASP A 99 2.94 -35.06 -5.54
C ASP A 99 2.55 -33.74 -6.23
N ASN A 100 2.97 -32.59 -5.68
CA ASN A 100 2.54 -31.29 -6.15
C ASN A 100 3.43 -30.79 -7.29
N ILE A 101 2.77 -30.21 -8.30
CA ILE A 101 3.48 -29.59 -9.42
C ILE A 101 3.25 -28.07 -9.35
N TYR A 102 4.28 -27.35 -8.95
CA TYR A 102 4.28 -25.90 -8.87
C TYR A 102 4.53 -25.26 -10.23
N LYS A 103 4.02 -24.05 -10.44
CA LYS A 103 4.25 -23.24 -11.64
C LYS A 103 5.09 -22.05 -11.25
N VAL A 104 6.35 -22.10 -11.66
CA VAL A 104 7.41 -21.30 -11.08
C VAL A 104 7.96 -20.31 -12.10
N VAL A 105 8.24 -19.09 -11.64
CA VAL A 105 8.95 -18.05 -12.39
C VAL A 105 10.12 -17.56 -11.55
N GLN A 106 11.27 -17.38 -12.20
CA GLN A 106 12.47 -16.85 -11.58
C GLN A 106 12.37 -15.33 -11.48
N LEU A 107 12.62 -14.76 -10.30
CA LEU A 107 12.83 -13.33 -10.16
C LEU A 107 14.30 -12.98 -10.42
N GLN A 108 14.51 -11.80 -11.00
CA GLN A 108 15.82 -11.17 -11.18
C GLN A 108 15.91 -9.90 -10.33
N ASN A 109 17.14 -9.45 -10.08
CA ASN A 109 17.45 -8.24 -9.31
C ASN A 109 16.67 -8.18 -7.98
N VAL A 110 16.86 -9.21 -7.16
CA VAL A 110 16.03 -9.44 -5.98
C VAL A 110 16.66 -8.87 -4.74
N LYS A 111 15.84 -8.17 -3.95
CA LYS A 111 16.15 -7.71 -2.60
C LYS A 111 15.21 -8.35 -1.61
N GLU A 112 15.77 -8.75 -0.48
CA GLU A 112 15.01 -9.07 0.72
C GLU A 112 14.89 -7.78 1.52
N ILE A 113 13.68 -7.41 1.89
CA ILE A 113 13.44 -6.27 2.78
C ILE A 113 12.46 -6.64 3.87
N SER A 114 12.63 -6.02 5.04
CA SER A 114 11.65 -6.06 6.12
C SER A 114 10.58 -5.00 5.86
N LEU A 115 9.31 -5.38 5.99
CA LEU A 115 8.19 -4.45 5.88
C LEU A 115 8.15 -3.42 7.01
N ALA A 116 8.84 -3.68 8.13
CA ALA A 116 8.98 -2.72 9.22
C ALA A 116 9.81 -1.49 8.79
N ASP A 117 10.76 -1.69 7.87
CA ASP A 117 11.63 -0.62 7.37
C ASP A 117 11.00 0.11 6.18
N TYR A 118 9.88 -0.37 5.64
CA TYR A 118 9.19 0.24 4.49
C TYR A 118 7.71 0.50 4.78
N PRO A 119 7.36 1.48 5.65
CA PRO A 119 5.98 1.74 6.05
C PRO A 119 5.03 2.05 4.89
N LEU A 120 5.48 2.81 3.88
CA LEU A 120 4.70 3.06 2.65
C LEU A 120 4.27 1.76 1.96
N LEU A 121 5.18 0.78 1.85
CA LEU A 121 4.88 -0.49 1.21
C LEU A 121 3.92 -1.33 2.06
N ALA A 122 4.17 -1.36 3.37
CA ALA A 122 3.36 -2.10 4.33
C ALA A 122 1.89 -1.64 4.32
N ALA A 123 1.65 -0.32 4.23
CA ALA A 123 0.32 0.27 4.30
C ALA A 123 -0.60 -0.13 3.13
N ILE A 124 -0.03 -0.37 1.94
CA ILE A 124 -0.81 -0.59 0.71
C ILE A 124 -0.89 -2.05 0.26
N GLN A 125 -0.44 -3.01 1.08
CA GLN A 125 -0.45 -4.43 0.71
C GLN A 125 -1.86 -4.97 0.41
N PRO A 126 -2.07 -5.62 -0.75
CA PRO A 126 -3.32 -6.30 -1.05
C PRO A 126 -3.65 -7.39 -0.02
N ARG A 127 -4.91 -7.42 0.44
CA ARG A 127 -5.34 -8.30 1.56
C ARG A 127 -5.89 -9.66 1.15
N LEU A 128 -6.47 -9.81 -0.03
CA LEU A 128 -7.32 -10.99 -0.36
C LEU A 128 -6.87 -11.82 -1.57
N ALA A 129 -5.85 -11.41 -2.32
CA ALA A 129 -5.47 -12.07 -3.58
C ALA A 129 -4.09 -12.77 -3.52
N THR A 130 -3.98 -13.91 -4.22
CA THR A 130 -2.72 -14.64 -4.43
C THR A 130 -1.82 -13.95 -5.46
N ILE A 131 -2.39 -13.51 -6.59
CA ILE A 131 -1.69 -12.71 -7.61
C ILE A 131 -2.61 -11.56 -8.04
N THR A 132 -2.16 -10.33 -7.83
CA THR A 132 -2.92 -9.13 -8.23
C THR A 132 -2.00 -7.99 -8.64
N GLY A 133 -2.49 -7.13 -9.53
CA GLY A 133 -1.84 -5.85 -9.79
C GLY A 133 -1.76 -5.02 -8.53
N TRP A 134 -0.65 -4.29 -8.38
CA TRP A 134 -0.35 -3.44 -7.22
C TRP A 134 0.14 -2.08 -7.70
N THR A 135 -0.72 -1.38 -8.44
CA THR A 135 -0.37 -0.16 -9.17
C THR A 135 0.23 0.93 -8.29
N GLY A 136 -0.33 1.15 -7.10
CA GLY A 136 0.17 2.15 -6.14
C GLY A 136 1.55 1.85 -5.54
N ALA A 137 2.09 0.63 -5.70
CA ALA A 137 3.41 0.26 -5.19
C ALA A 137 4.51 0.32 -6.24
N PHE A 138 4.19 0.67 -7.50
CA PHE A 138 5.16 0.58 -8.59
C PHE A 138 6.42 1.41 -8.32
N ASP A 139 6.27 2.70 -8.02
CA ASP A 139 7.43 3.58 -7.84
C ASP A 139 8.31 3.13 -6.68
N LEU A 140 7.70 2.64 -5.59
CA LEU A 140 8.42 2.14 -4.41
C LEU A 140 9.14 0.83 -4.69
N LEU A 141 8.46 -0.17 -5.24
CA LEU A 141 9.07 -1.45 -5.59
C LEU A 141 10.15 -1.29 -6.66
N TYR A 142 9.92 -0.44 -7.66
CA TYR A 142 10.90 -0.14 -8.70
C TYR A 142 12.13 0.55 -8.09
N SER A 143 11.92 1.52 -7.20
CA SER A 143 13.03 2.19 -6.51
C SER A 143 13.85 1.23 -5.67
N ILE A 144 13.19 0.36 -4.91
CA ILE A 144 13.84 -0.71 -4.14
C ILE A 144 14.63 -1.62 -5.07
N ALA A 145 14.01 -2.20 -6.11
CA ALA A 145 14.67 -3.14 -7.00
C ALA A 145 15.93 -2.54 -7.66
N PHE A 146 15.89 -1.26 -8.05
CA PHE A 146 16.95 -0.61 -8.82
C PHE A 146 17.86 0.34 -8.03
N ASP A 147 17.88 0.27 -6.70
CA ASP A 147 18.70 1.15 -5.84
C ASP A 147 18.45 2.65 -6.08
N LYS A 148 17.19 3.02 -6.35
CA LYS A 148 16.80 4.43 -6.50
C LYS A 148 16.15 4.92 -5.21
N THR A 149 16.26 6.22 -4.98
CA THR A 149 15.59 6.89 -3.86
C THR A 149 14.16 7.24 -4.24
N VAL A 150 13.19 6.91 -3.37
CA VAL A 150 11.83 7.45 -3.50
C VAL A 150 11.84 8.92 -3.07
N PRO A 151 11.26 9.85 -3.86
CA PRO A 151 11.14 11.24 -3.45
C PRO A 151 10.24 11.34 -2.20
N ILE A 152 10.64 12.17 -1.23
CA ILE A 152 9.77 12.52 -0.10
C ILE A 152 8.71 13.46 -0.64
N ASP A 153 7.49 12.95 -0.82
CA ASP A 153 6.38 13.67 -1.42
C ASP A 153 5.07 13.08 -0.90
N VAL A 154 4.17 13.95 -0.44
CA VAL A 154 2.86 13.60 0.11
C VAL A 154 2.05 12.69 -0.82
N LYS A 155 2.26 12.76 -2.15
CA LYS A 155 1.53 11.94 -3.13
C LYS A 155 1.79 10.44 -3.00
N TYR A 156 2.90 10.04 -2.37
CA TYR A 156 3.24 8.63 -2.16
C TYR A 156 2.59 8.05 -0.90
N LEU A 157 1.98 8.89 -0.06
CA LEU A 157 1.26 8.42 1.12
C LEU A 157 -0.01 7.69 0.69
N SER A 158 -0.26 6.55 1.34
CA SER A 158 -1.59 5.93 1.27
C SER A 158 -2.62 6.77 2.03
N PRO A 159 -3.93 6.60 1.75
CA PRO A 159 -4.97 7.32 2.50
C PRO A 159 -4.82 7.20 4.03
N GLY A 160 -4.55 5.99 4.55
CA GLY A 160 -4.34 5.79 5.98
C GLY A 160 -3.08 6.47 6.53
N GLN A 161 -2.01 6.58 5.75
CA GLN A 161 -0.82 7.33 6.17
C GLN A 161 -1.04 8.83 6.12
N LEU A 162 -1.81 9.32 5.14
CA LEU A 162 -2.22 10.70 5.10
C LEU A 162 -3.05 11.06 6.34
N GLU A 163 -3.99 10.20 6.73
CA GLU A 163 -4.77 10.37 7.97
C GLU A 163 -3.86 10.45 9.21
N VAL A 164 -2.82 9.60 9.28
CA VAL A 164 -1.84 9.63 10.38
C VAL A 164 -1.11 10.97 10.44
N ILE A 165 -0.55 11.47 9.33
CA ILE A 165 0.19 12.74 9.37
C ILE A 165 -0.74 13.93 9.64
N CYS A 166 -1.96 13.94 9.10
CA CYS A 166 -2.95 14.97 9.43
C CYS A 166 -3.30 14.94 10.93
N GLN A 167 -3.41 13.75 11.52
CA GLN A 167 -3.63 13.61 12.95
C GLN A 167 -2.44 14.09 13.78
N GLU A 168 -1.20 13.78 13.39
CA GLU A 168 -0.01 14.27 14.09
C GLU A 168 0.16 15.78 13.95
N TYR A 169 -0.18 16.35 12.80
CA TYR A 169 -0.24 17.80 12.63
C TYR A 169 -1.21 18.47 13.60
N LEU A 170 -2.42 17.91 13.77
CA LEU A 170 -3.38 18.44 14.74
C LEU A 170 -2.85 18.38 16.18
N ARG A 171 -2.05 17.36 16.53
CA ARG A 171 -1.40 17.28 17.84
C ARG A 171 -0.29 18.31 17.97
N MET A 172 0.57 18.43 16.97
CA MET A 172 1.65 19.43 16.91
C MET A 172 1.11 20.85 17.08
N LYS A 173 -0.07 21.14 16.52
CA LYS A 173 -0.75 22.44 16.66
C LYS A 173 -1.52 22.62 17.98
N GLY A 174 -1.52 21.64 18.87
CA GLY A 174 -2.31 21.67 20.12
C GLY A 174 -3.83 21.64 19.88
N ILE A 175 -4.28 21.29 18.67
CA ILE A 175 -5.71 21.24 18.31
C ILE A 175 -6.34 19.94 18.83
N LEU A 176 -5.59 18.84 18.76
CA LEU A 176 -6.02 17.50 19.15
C LEU A 176 -5.15 16.99 20.31
N LYS A 177 -5.79 16.54 21.39
CA LYS A 177 -5.11 15.94 22.55
C LYS A 177 -5.25 14.42 22.58
N VAL A 178 -6.48 13.93 22.41
CA VAL A 178 -6.82 12.51 22.56
C VAL A 178 -7.74 12.07 21.44
N LEU A 179 -7.47 10.91 20.85
CA LEU A 179 -8.38 10.25 19.91
C LEU A 179 -9.50 9.53 20.64
N LEU A 180 -10.72 9.69 20.14
CA LEU A 180 -11.90 8.95 20.59
C LEU A 180 -12.17 7.73 19.70
N LEU A 181 -11.73 7.76 18.45
CA LEU A 181 -11.81 6.64 17.51
C LEU A 181 -10.44 6.34 16.90
N PRO A 182 -10.17 5.06 16.58
CA PRO A 182 -8.96 4.70 15.84
C PRO A 182 -9.01 5.23 14.40
N ILE A 183 -7.84 5.60 13.88
CA ILE A 183 -7.61 6.01 12.49
C ILE A 183 -7.76 4.81 11.55
N GLY A 184 -8.14 5.04 10.28
CA GLY A 184 -8.07 4.01 9.24
C GLY A 184 -9.14 2.92 9.34
N ARG A 185 -10.33 3.25 9.84
CA ARG A 185 -11.53 2.40 9.74
C ARG A 185 -12.49 3.08 8.77
N ASN A 186 -13.28 2.31 8.02
CA ASN A 186 -14.27 2.80 7.05
C ASN A 186 -15.42 3.61 7.70
N LEU A 187 -15.09 4.60 8.52
CA LEU A 187 -16.00 5.61 9.01
C LEU A 187 -16.40 6.42 7.77
N GLN A 188 -17.69 6.50 7.50
CA GLN A 188 -18.18 7.06 6.24
C GLN A 188 -17.86 8.56 6.11
N ASP A 189 -17.87 9.28 7.24
CA ASP A 189 -17.93 10.74 7.23
C ASP A 189 -16.75 11.42 7.93
N ILE A 190 -16.05 10.73 8.82
CA ILE A 190 -15.05 11.32 9.72
C ILE A 190 -13.85 10.38 9.78
N ASP A 191 -12.69 10.88 9.37
CA ASP A 191 -11.44 10.11 9.36
C ASP A 191 -10.67 10.28 10.68
N ILE A 192 -10.82 11.42 11.35
CA ILE A 192 -10.19 11.73 12.65
C ILE A 192 -11.25 12.25 13.61
N PHE A 193 -11.41 11.58 14.76
CA PHE A 193 -12.29 12.02 15.84
C PHE A 193 -11.55 12.01 17.17
N GLY A 194 -11.42 13.18 17.80
CA GLY A 194 -10.91 13.29 19.15
C GLY A 194 -11.43 14.50 19.93
N ILE A 195 -10.69 14.85 20.97
CA ILE A 195 -10.93 15.99 21.87
C ILE A 195 -9.65 16.83 21.94
N GLY A 196 -9.79 18.16 21.88
CA GLY A 196 -8.70 19.12 22.08
C GLY A 196 -8.50 19.48 23.56
N ASP A 197 -7.46 20.26 23.86
CA ASP A 197 -7.17 20.68 25.23
C ASP A 197 -8.24 21.58 25.85
N ASP A 198 -9.02 22.26 25.01
CA ASP A 198 -10.18 23.08 25.41
C ASP A 198 -11.45 22.25 25.67
N GLY A 199 -11.37 20.91 25.59
CA GLY A 199 -12.50 20.01 25.75
C GLY A 199 -13.43 19.97 24.54
N TYR A 200 -13.15 20.72 23.46
CA TYR A 200 -13.98 20.69 22.25
C TYR A 200 -13.68 19.43 21.45
N LYS A 201 -14.71 18.90 20.80
CA LYS A 201 -14.57 17.77 19.87
C LYS A 201 -13.87 18.26 18.62
N VAL A 202 -12.95 17.45 18.10
CA VAL A 202 -12.28 17.68 16.82
C VAL A 202 -12.74 16.59 15.87
N LEU A 203 -13.42 16.99 14.79
CA LEU A 203 -13.83 16.10 13.71
C LEU A 203 -13.12 16.55 12.44
N ALA A 204 -12.36 15.66 11.83
CA ALA A 204 -11.72 15.94 10.56
C ALA A 204 -11.98 14.87 9.51
N GLN A 205 -12.02 15.32 8.27
CA GLN A 205 -12.06 14.47 7.10
C GLN A 205 -10.84 14.76 6.21
N VAL A 206 -10.31 13.72 5.58
CA VAL A 206 -9.06 13.73 4.83
C VAL A 206 -9.31 13.24 3.40
N THR A 207 -8.65 13.84 2.42
CA THR A 207 -8.75 13.41 1.03
C THR A 207 -7.50 13.73 0.20
N HIS A 208 -7.10 12.79 -0.66
CA HIS A 208 -6.11 13.02 -1.73
C HIS A 208 -6.75 13.48 -3.06
N SER A 209 -8.07 13.64 -3.10
CA SER A 209 -8.78 13.88 -4.36
C SER A 209 -8.53 15.28 -4.90
N ASN A 210 -7.87 15.37 -6.06
CA ASN A 210 -7.74 16.61 -6.85
C ASN A 210 -9.03 16.98 -7.62
N GLN A 211 -10.15 16.31 -7.34
CA GLN A 211 -11.46 16.63 -7.92
C GLN A 211 -12.25 17.49 -6.95
N LEU A 212 -12.48 18.75 -7.34
CA LEU A 212 -13.19 19.74 -6.52
C LEU A 212 -14.57 19.24 -6.05
N SER A 213 -15.32 18.55 -6.91
CA SER A 213 -16.64 17.99 -6.55
C SER A 213 -16.60 16.96 -5.43
N LYS A 214 -15.54 16.14 -5.36
CA LYS A 214 -15.35 15.18 -4.26
C LYS A 214 -14.96 15.87 -2.96
N VAL A 215 -14.14 16.92 -3.06
CA VAL A 215 -13.73 17.73 -1.90
C VAL A 215 -14.93 18.49 -1.34
N ASP A 216 -15.75 19.11 -2.19
CA ASP A 216 -17.00 19.75 -1.80
C ASP A 216 -17.99 18.76 -1.18
N SER A 217 -18.15 17.56 -1.74
CA SER A 217 -18.99 16.53 -1.14
C SER A 217 -18.56 16.18 0.29
N LYS A 218 -17.25 16.04 0.55
CA LYS A 218 -16.72 15.81 1.91
C LYS A 218 -16.97 17.01 2.82
N LEU A 219 -16.77 18.24 2.32
CA LEU A 219 -17.09 19.47 3.03
C LEU A 219 -18.56 19.49 3.49
N GLN A 220 -19.50 19.21 2.59
CA GLN A 220 -20.93 19.19 2.93
C GLN A 220 -21.26 18.09 3.95
N MET A 221 -20.64 16.92 3.84
CA MET A 221 -20.81 15.85 4.84
C MET A 221 -20.36 16.29 6.22
N LEU A 222 -19.17 16.89 6.33
CA LEU A 222 -18.62 17.35 7.60
C LEU A 222 -19.48 18.44 8.26
N LYS A 223 -20.13 19.30 7.47
CA LYS A 223 -21.01 20.37 7.96
C LYS A 223 -22.23 19.87 8.72
N HIS A 224 -22.68 18.63 8.51
CA HIS A 224 -23.78 18.04 9.31
C HIS A 224 -23.43 17.93 10.81
N TYR A 225 -22.15 17.93 11.14
CA TYR A 225 -21.68 17.85 12.53
C TYR A 225 -21.48 19.22 13.19
N ASN A 226 -21.78 20.33 12.48
CA ASN A 226 -21.59 21.68 12.98
C ASN A 226 -22.53 21.99 14.16
N ARG A 227 -21.96 22.15 15.35
CA ARG A 227 -22.63 22.57 16.58
C ARG A 227 -21.63 23.17 17.55
N GLN A 228 -22.13 23.82 18.61
CA GLN A 228 -21.29 24.36 19.67
C GLN A 228 -20.38 23.26 20.27
N GLY A 229 -19.12 23.60 20.55
CA GLY A 229 -18.13 22.68 21.13
C GLY A 229 -17.55 21.66 20.14
N VAL A 230 -17.67 21.91 18.82
CA VAL A 230 -17.09 21.06 17.76
C VAL A 230 -16.25 21.91 16.80
N LYS A 231 -15.00 21.50 16.59
CA LYS A 231 -14.10 22.00 15.55
C LYS A 231 -14.18 21.06 14.34
N LEU A 232 -14.50 21.61 13.17
CA LEU A 232 -14.58 20.88 11.91
C LEU A 232 -13.39 21.23 11.03
N ILE A 233 -12.67 20.22 10.55
CA ILE A 233 -11.45 20.41 9.75
C ILE A 233 -11.52 19.53 8.50
N LEU A 234 -11.26 20.11 7.34
CA LEU A 234 -11.12 19.37 6.08
C LEU A 234 -9.68 19.46 5.60
N PHE A 235 -9.03 18.30 5.48
CA PHE A 235 -7.73 18.18 4.83
C PHE A 235 -7.90 17.77 3.37
N GLY A 236 -7.31 18.53 2.46
CA GLY A 236 -7.34 18.20 1.03
C GLY A 236 -6.20 18.86 0.24
N PRO A 237 -6.09 18.60 -1.06
CA PRO A 237 -5.05 19.19 -1.90
C PRO A 237 -5.20 20.72 -2.00
N GLU A 238 -4.09 21.45 -1.96
CA GLU A 238 -4.08 22.92 -2.07
C GLU A 238 -4.85 23.44 -3.30
N SER A 239 -4.74 22.73 -4.43
CA SER A 239 -5.46 23.02 -5.68
C SER A 239 -6.99 22.96 -5.58
N CYS A 240 -7.52 22.37 -4.50
CA CYS A 240 -8.95 22.17 -4.24
C CYS A 240 -9.39 22.87 -2.94
N ASN A 241 -8.67 23.91 -2.50
CA ASN A 241 -9.05 24.67 -1.32
C ASN A 241 -10.44 25.32 -1.51
N ILE A 242 -11.34 25.07 -0.56
CA ILE A 242 -12.69 25.64 -0.52
C ILE A 242 -12.82 26.42 0.78
N ALA A 243 -13.07 27.72 0.69
CA ALA A 243 -13.36 28.55 1.86
C ALA A 243 -14.77 28.27 2.39
N ASP A 244 -14.89 28.03 3.70
CA ASP A 244 -16.16 27.90 4.40
C ASP A 244 -16.05 28.52 5.79
N ALA A 245 -17.12 29.16 6.28
CA ALA A 245 -17.12 29.88 7.56
C ALA A 245 -17.11 28.94 8.78
N LYS A 246 -17.48 27.67 8.61
CA LYS A 246 -17.69 26.70 9.70
C LYS A 246 -16.66 25.57 9.70
N VAL A 247 -16.00 25.34 8.58
CA VAL A 247 -15.01 24.28 8.41
C VAL A 247 -13.66 24.90 8.07
N ASN A 248 -12.64 24.55 8.85
CA ASN A 248 -11.27 24.97 8.55
C ASN A 248 -10.67 24.06 7.47
N TYR A 249 -10.30 24.63 6.33
CA TYR A 249 -9.60 23.90 5.28
C TYR A 249 -8.09 23.98 5.51
N ILE A 250 -7.40 22.84 5.47
CA ILE A 250 -5.94 22.79 5.60
C ILE A 250 -5.39 21.96 4.44
N SER A 251 -4.39 22.48 3.71
CA SER A 251 -3.81 21.72 2.60
C SER A 251 -2.94 20.57 3.12
N ILE A 252 -3.01 19.43 2.45
CA ILE A 252 -2.19 18.27 2.80
C ILE A 252 -0.70 18.52 2.50
N GLU A 253 -0.43 19.35 1.50
CA GLU A 253 0.92 19.80 1.15
C GLU A 253 1.53 20.65 2.26
N SER A 254 0.77 21.58 2.87
CA SER A 254 1.27 22.38 3.98
C SER A 254 1.48 21.54 5.23
N VAL A 255 0.54 20.65 5.56
CA VAL A 255 0.68 19.67 6.65
C VAL A 255 1.98 18.90 6.53
N PHE A 256 2.24 18.35 5.34
CA PHE A 256 3.42 17.56 5.06
C PHE A 256 4.71 18.38 5.21
N ALA A 257 4.75 19.57 4.59
CA ALA A 257 5.91 20.46 4.66
C ALA A 257 6.20 20.94 6.09
N GLU A 258 5.16 21.25 6.88
CA GLU A 258 5.32 21.68 8.26
C GLU A 258 5.84 20.55 9.17
N LEU A 259 5.33 19.32 9.03
CA LEU A 259 5.85 18.18 9.79
C LEU A 259 7.29 17.85 9.39
N GLN A 260 7.60 17.90 8.09
CA GLN A 260 8.94 17.63 7.59
C GLN A 260 9.96 18.69 8.04
N SER A 261 9.54 19.95 8.20
CA SER A 261 10.42 21.05 8.64
C SER A 261 10.32 21.36 10.14
N SER A 262 9.60 20.53 10.90
CA SER A 262 9.35 20.76 12.32
C SER A 262 10.66 20.74 13.12
N GLN A 263 10.80 21.67 14.06
CA GLN A 263 11.91 21.70 15.02
C GLN A 263 11.77 20.59 16.07
N GLU A 264 10.56 20.09 16.28
CA GLU A 264 10.33 18.93 17.13
C GLU A 264 10.75 17.66 16.37
N ALA A 265 11.92 17.13 16.75
CA ALA A 265 12.59 16.04 16.04
C ALA A 265 11.69 14.83 15.76
N VAL A 266 10.72 14.53 16.64
CA VAL A 266 9.80 13.39 16.49
C VAL A 266 8.97 13.47 15.20
N TYR A 267 8.53 14.66 14.78
CA TYR A 267 7.69 14.82 13.60
C TYR A 267 8.50 14.72 12.31
N HIS A 268 9.66 15.39 12.27
CA HIS A 268 10.59 15.27 11.15
C HIS A 268 11.05 13.81 10.96
N GLN A 269 11.47 13.16 12.05
CA GLN A 269 11.89 11.75 12.02
C GLN A 269 10.75 10.82 11.60
N ALA A 270 9.51 11.07 12.02
CA ALA A 270 8.38 10.27 11.58
C ALA A 270 8.19 10.32 10.04
N ILE A 271 8.38 11.49 9.42
CA ILE A 271 8.34 11.61 7.96
C ILE A 271 9.51 10.85 7.32
N GLU A 272 10.75 11.05 7.77
CA GLU A 272 11.92 10.33 7.22
C GLU A 272 11.75 8.79 7.34
N MET A 273 11.32 8.32 8.52
CA MET A 273 11.06 6.89 8.76
C MET A 273 9.94 6.33 7.87
N MET A 274 8.88 7.10 7.57
CA MET A 274 7.86 6.65 6.62
C MET A 274 8.46 6.37 5.24
N PHE A 275 9.42 7.19 4.79
CA PHE A 275 10.08 7.08 3.49
C PHE A 275 11.36 6.25 3.50
N ASN A 276 11.69 5.60 4.62
CA ASN A 276 12.92 4.81 4.84
C ASN A 276 14.20 5.61 4.54
N ARG A 277 14.40 6.68 5.30
CA ARG A 277 15.58 7.54 5.24
C ARG A 277 16.20 7.74 6.62
#